data_AF-A0A6C0DY82-F1
#
_entry.id   AF-A0A6C0DY82-F1
#
_cell.length_a   1.000
_cell.length_b   1.000
_cell.length_c   1.000
_cell.angle_alpha   90.00
_cell.angle_beta   90.00
_cell.angle_gamma   90.00
#
_symmetry.space_group_name_H-M   'P 1'
#
loop_
_entity.id
_entity.type
_entity.pdbx_description
1 polymer ?
#
loop_
_entity_poly.entity_id
_entity_poly.type
_entity_poly.pdbx_seq_one_letter_code
_entity_poly.pdbx_strand_id
1 'polypeptide(L)'
;MSNENEDKPTEVLTIENYEWSVEHEHILAEWADKAMCYRWLHTRSNSLYSSLNAWYTIPCIIISTLAGTANFAQTRIPVKYQALFTMVVGGMNILGGIIGTIQQFLKITQLNEAHRVSSIAWDKFYRNIKIELAKHPNERIAVTHMLKMSKEEFDRLMETSPVIPDKIIGEFKRSFSGTEEYKTISKPEICDVLISTEKFRNPWYTDANQAKRYLELTQQTTNTELKKKALEKLNVYTIKNFYKTFHDLNNREPMEQEVISNLSESIDADTIKRLISEMKDGMLPPTQV
;
A
#
# COMPACT_ATOMS: atom_id res chain seq x y z
N MET A 1 18.42 -6.78 45.76
CA MET A 1 18.74 -6.66 44.34
C MET A 1 17.40 -6.68 43.62
N SER A 2 16.78 -5.51 43.56
CA SER A 2 15.41 -5.31 43.09
C SER A 2 15.50 -4.91 41.63
N ASN A 3 15.00 -5.75 40.72
CA ASN A 3 14.91 -5.43 39.30
C ASN A 3 13.76 -4.45 39.09
N GLU A 4 14.08 -3.17 38.93
CA GLU A 4 13.23 -2.19 38.29
C GLU A 4 13.25 -2.47 36.78
N ASN A 5 12.20 -3.15 36.29
CA ASN A 5 11.88 -3.09 34.86
C ASN A 5 11.18 -1.75 34.62
N GLU A 6 11.95 -0.78 34.13
CA GLU A 6 11.42 0.45 33.53
C GLU A 6 10.50 0.10 32.35
N ASP A 7 9.20 0.32 32.57
CA ASP A 7 8.17 0.27 31.57
C ASP A 7 8.35 1.48 30.64
N LYS A 8 9.02 1.28 29.51
CA LYS A 8 9.14 2.33 28.47
C LYS A 8 7.75 2.56 27.88
N PRO A 9 7.25 3.81 27.86
CA PRO A 9 5.98 4.10 27.21
C PRO A 9 6.15 3.79 25.72
N THR A 10 5.36 2.83 25.24
CA THR A 10 5.22 2.56 23.82
C THR A 10 4.70 3.84 23.18
N GLU A 11 5.52 4.50 22.35
CA GLU A 11 5.09 5.62 21.52
C GLU A 11 3.90 5.15 20.69
N VAL A 12 2.70 5.51 21.12
CA VAL A 12 1.50 5.40 20.32
C VAL A 12 1.66 6.46 19.24
N LEU A 13 2.23 6.07 18.10
CA LEU A 13 2.27 6.88 16.89
C LEU A 13 0.83 7.29 16.59
N THR A 14 0.48 8.53 16.96
CA THR A 14 -0.74 9.19 16.51
C THR A 14 -0.64 9.27 15.01
N ILE A 15 -1.30 8.34 14.31
CA ILE A 15 -1.41 8.38 12.86
C ILE A 15 -2.18 9.65 12.55
N GLU A 16 -1.47 10.71 12.19
CA GLU A 16 -2.08 11.90 11.61
C GLU A 16 -2.88 11.43 10.39
N ASN A 17 -4.20 11.56 10.46
CA ASN A 17 -5.11 11.24 9.37
C ASN A 17 -4.97 12.31 8.29
N TYR A 18 -3.94 12.18 7.46
CA TYR A 18 -3.81 12.97 6.25
C TYR A 18 -4.94 12.62 5.27
N GLU A 19 -5.54 13.65 4.68
CA GLU A 19 -6.55 13.46 3.63
C GLU A 19 -5.91 12.90 2.35
N TRP A 20 -6.71 12.17 1.57
CA TRP A 20 -6.29 11.66 0.28
C TRP A 20 -5.99 12.81 -0.68
N SER A 21 -4.84 12.74 -1.36
CA SER A 21 -4.45 13.71 -2.38
C SER A 21 -4.25 13.00 -3.72
N VAL A 22 -4.30 13.76 -4.81
CA VAL A 22 -4.15 13.22 -6.18
C VAL A 22 -2.77 12.59 -6.36
N GLU A 23 -1.74 13.14 -5.73
CA GLU A 23 -0.38 12.62 -5.76
C GLU A 23 -0.30 11.24 -5.09
N HIS A 24 -0.99 11.03 -3.97
CA HIS A 24 -1.05 9.73 -3.30
C HIS A 24 -1.73 8.68 -4.19
N GLU A 25 -2.82 9.05 -4.87
CA GLU A 25 -3.52 8.17 -5.81
C GLU A 25 -2.66 7.83 -7.02
N HIS A 26 -1.90 8.81 -7.54
CA HIS A 26 -0.99 8.60 -8.67
C HIS A 26 0.12 7.59 -8.33
N ILE A 27 0.71 7.67 -7.14
CA ILE A 27 1.73 6.71 -6.68
C ILE A 27 1.16 5.29 -6.64
N LEU A 28 -0.04 5.13 -6.08
CA LEU A 28 -0.70 3.82 -6.01
C LEU A 28 -1.09 3.30 -7.40
N ALA A 29 -1.59 4.16 -8.29
CA ALA A 29 -1.90 3.80 -9.67
C ALA A 29 -0.65 3.32 -10.42
N GLU A 30 0.48 4.01 -10.27
CA GLU A 30 1.75 3.61 -10.85
C GLU A 30 2.19 2.22 -10.35
N TRP A 31 2.10 1.97 -9.05
CA TRP A 31 2.43 0.66 -8.48
C TRP A 31 1.47 -0.44 -8.96
N ALA A 32 0.18 -0.13 -9.12
CA ALA A 32 -0.81 -1.06 -9.64
C ALA A 32 -0.51 -1.44 -11.11
N ASP A 33 -0.15 -0.47 -11.95
CA ASP A 33 0.23 -0.72 -13.35
C ASP A 33 1.50 -1.56 -13.45
N LYS A 34 2.54 -1.23 -12.68
CA LYS A 34 3.77 -2.04 -12.60
C LYS A 34 3.46 -3.46 -12.15
N ALA A 35 2.63 -3.63 -11.13
CA ALA A 35 2.20 -4.94 -10.63
C ALA A 35 1.42 -5.75 -11.68
N MET A 36 0.58 -5.10 -12.48
CA MET A 36 -0.11 -5.74 -13.60
C MET A 36 0.87 -6.28 -14.63
N CYS A 37 1.90 -5.49 -14.98
CA CYS A 37 2.96 -5.92 -15.89
C CYS A 37 3.73 -7.11 -15.30
N TYR A 38 4.14 -7.05 -14.04
CA TYR A 38 4.82 -8.16 -13.35
C TYR A 38 3.97 -9.43 -13.32
N ARG A 39 2.67 -9.32 -13.00
CA ARG A 39 1.73 -10.44 -13.06
C ARG A 39 1.77 -11.12 -14.43
N TRP A 40 1.69 -10.35 -15.51
CA TRP A 40 1.74 -10.88 -16.87
C TRP A 40 3.07 -11.60 -17.15
N LEU A 41 4.19 -10.98 -16.81
CA LEU A 41 5.53 -11.52 -17.01
C LEU A 41 5.73 -12.84 -16.25
N HIS A 42 5.31 -12.90 -14.98
CA HIS A 42 5.38 -14.11 -14.18
C HIS A 42 4.42 -15.20 -14.67
N THR A 43 3.20 -14.85 -15.09
CA THR A 43 2.25 -15.81 -15.69
C THR A 43 2.87 -16.46 -16.94
N ARG A 44 3.45 -15.64 -17.82
CA ARG A 44 4.04 -16.14 -19.06
C ARG A 44 5.29 -16.98 -18.81
N SER A 45 6.12 -16.57 -17.86
CA SER A 45 7.30 -17.32 -17.42
C SER A 45 6.91 -18.69 -16.82
N ASN A 46 5.87 -18.74 -15.98
CA ASN A 46 5.32 -20.00 -15.46
C ASN A 46 4.85 -20.93 -16.59
N SER A 47 4.16 -20.41 -17.62
CA SER A 47 3.77 -21.24 -18.78
C SER A 47 4.97 -21.84 -19.53
N LEU A 48 6.05 -21.06 -19.68
CA LEU A 48 7.30 -21.53 -20.28
C LEU A 48 7.95 -22.64 -19.43
N TYR A 49 8.12 -22.40 -18.12
CA TYR A 49 8.77 -23.37 -17.24
C TYR A 49 7.92 -24.62 -16.99
N SER A 50 6.59 -24.51 -17.04
CA SER A 50 5.70 -25.66 -16.96
C SER A 50 5.88 -26.59 -18.17
N SER A 51 5.99 -26.01 -19.36
CA SER A 51 6.24 -26.75 -20.60
C SER A 51 7.63 -27.40 -20.58
N LEU A 52 8.66 -26.66 -20.17
CA LEU A 52 10.02 -27.21 -20.01
C LEU A 52 10.04 -28.33 -18.97
N ASN A 53 9.39 -28.15 -17.83
CA ASN A 53 9.35 -29.17 -16.78
C ASN A 53 8.76 -30.48 -17.31
N ALA A 54 7.65 -30.42 -18.05
CA ALA A 54 7.07 -31.59 -18.70
C ALA A 54 8.04 -32.22 -19.72
N TRP A 55 8.71 -31.40 -20.53
CA TRP A 55 9.64 -31.86 -21.56
C TRP A 55 10.90 -32.54 -21.01
N TYR A 56 11.39 -32.16 -19.83
CA TYR A 56 12.49 -32.86 -19.15
C TYR A 56 12.00 -34.08 -18.36
N THR A 57 10.88 -33.94 -17.63
CA THR A 57 10.41 -34.97 -16.69
C THR A 57 9.86 -36.20 -17.41
N ILE A 58 9.04 -36.01 -18.46
CA ILE A 58 8.38 -37.13 -19.14
C ILE A 58 9.39 -38.09 -19.80
N PRO A 59 10.37 -37.62 -20.60
CA PRO A 59 11.39 -38.51 -21.15
C PRO A 59 12.23 -39.18 -20.07
N CYS A 60 12.60 -38.45 -19.02
CA CYS A 60 13.37 -38.99 -17.89
C CYS A 60 12.63 -40.15 -17.21
N ILE A 61 11.32 -40.01 -16.96
CA ILE A 61 10.48 -41.08 -16.41
C ILE A 61 10.45 -42.27 -17.36
N ILE A 62 10.15 -42.06 -18.65
CA ILE A 62 10.04 -43.15 -19.63
C ILE A 62 11.35 -43.93 -19.71
N ILE A 63 12.49 -43.25 -19.85
CA ILE A 63 13.81 -43.87 -19.91
C ILE A 63 14.10 -44.65 -18.63
N SER A 64 13.82 -44.07 -17.46
CA SER A 64 14.08 -44.72 -16.17
C SER A 64 13.19 -45.96 -15.96
N THR A 65 11.92 -45.89 -16.33
CA THR A 65 11.00 -47.03 -16.23
C THR A 65 11.40 -48.13 -17.20
N LEU A 66 11.69 -47.80 -18.47
CA LEU A 66 12.13 -48.79 -19.46
C LEU A 66 13.46 -49.44 -19.08
N ALA A 67 14.44 -48.66 -18.63
CA ALA A 67 15.72 -49.19 -18.18
C ALA A 67 15.60 -50.02 -16.90
N GLY A 68 14.71 -49.63 -15.97
CA GLY A 68 14.36 -50.42 -14.79
C GLY A 68 13.80 -51.79 -15.18
N THR A 69 12.76 -51.84 -16.01
CA THR A 69 12.19 -53.11 -16.51
C THR A 69 13.19 -53.94 -17.31
N ALA A 70 14.03 -53.28 -18.12
CA ALA A 70 15.05 -53.97 -18.91
C ALA A 70 16.10 -54.65 -18.02
N ASN A 71 16.53 -54.02 -16.91
CA ASN A 71 17.42 -54.64 -15.94
C ASN A 71 16.82 -55.94 -15.36
N PHE A 72 15.52 -55.95 -15.03
CA PHE A 72 14.85 -57.17 -14.55
C PHE A 72 14.76 -58.27 -15.61
N ALA A 73 14.59 -57.90 -16.88
CA ALA A 73 14.46 -58.85 -17.99
C ALA A 73 15.80 -59.41 -18.50
N GLN A 74 16.93 -58.87 -18.05
CA GLN A 74 18.27 -59.23 -18.54
C GLN A 74 18.56 -60.75 -18.48
N THR A 75 18.11 -61.42 -17.42
CA THR A 75 18.33 -62.86 -17.21
C THR A 75 17.56 -63.73 -18.20
N ARG A 76 16.52 -63.20 -18.86
CA ARG A 76 15.72 -63.92 -19.86
C ARG A 76 16.32 -63.88 -21.27
N ILE A 77 17.39 -63.13 -21.49
CA ILE A 77 18.03 -62.98 -22.79
C ILE A 77 19.12 -64.05 -22.96
N PRO A 78 19.29 -64.66 -24.15
CA PRO A 78 20.35 -65.63 -24.40
C PRO A 78 21.75 -65.08 -24.09
N VAL A 79 22.61 -65.91 -23.49
CA VAL A 79 23.95 -65.53 -22.97
C VAL A 79 24.80 -64.78 -24.00
N LYS A 80 24.70 -65.13 -25.28
CA LYS A 80 25.43 -64.48 -26.38
C LYS A 80 25.14 -62.97 -26.51
N TYR A 81 23.92 -62.53 -26.19
CA TYR A 81 23.49 -61.13 -26.35
C TYR A 81 23.42 -60.36 -25.02
N GLN A 82 23.59 -61.04 -23.88
CA GLN A 82 23.46 -60.42 -22.56
C GLN A 82 24.41 -59.23 -22.37
N ALA A 83 25.69 -59.36 -22.73
CA ALA A 83 26.67 -58.28 -22.56
C ALA A 83 26.29 -57.01 -23.34
N LEU A 84 25.87 -57.15 -24.60
CA LEU A 84 25.40 -56.03 -25.41
C LEU A 84 24.15 -55.39 -24.82
N PHE A 85 23.20 -56.21 -24.37
CA PHE A 85 21.98 -55.73 -23.74
C PHE A 85 22.26 -54.96 -22.45
N THR A 86 23.15 -55.47 -21.58
CA THR A 86 23.58 -54.77 -20.35
C THR A 86 24.19 -53.41 -20.66
N MET A 87 25.04 -53.31 -21.69
CA MET A 87 25.62 -52.03 -22.09
C MET A 87 24.56 -51.03 -22.57
N VAL A 88 23.57 -51.48 -23.36
CA VAL A 88 22.47 -50.61 -23.83
C VAL A 88 21.61 -50.12 -22.67
N VAL A 89 21.26 -51.00 -21.74
CA VAL A 89 20.48 -50.64 -20.55
C VAL A 89 21.26 -49.70 -19.62
N GLY A 90 22.56 -49.95 -19.44
CA GLY A 90 23.47 -49.05 -18.73
C GLY A 90 23.54 -47.66 -19.39
N GLY A 91 23.61 -47.61 -20.72
CA GLY A 91 23.57 -46.36 -21.49
C GLY A 91 22.28 -45.57 -21.28
N MET A 92 21.11 -46.24 -21.31
CA MET A 92 19.82 -45.60 -21.02
C MET A 92 19.76 -45.03 -19.60
N ASN A 93 20.27 -45.77 -18.60
CA ASN A 93 20.34 -45.30 -17.22
C ASN A 93 21.21 -44.03 -17.08
N ILE A 94 22.37 -44.00 -17.72
CA ILE A 94 23.25 -42.82 -17.72
C ILE A 94 22.54 -41.64 -18.40
N LEU A 95 21.91 -41.85 -19.55
CA LEU A 95 21.20 -40.81 -20.28
C LEU A 95 20.04 -40.24 -19.46
N GLY A 96 19.22 -41.10 -18.85
CA GLY A 96 18.14 -40.68 -17.95
C GLY A 96 18.68 -39.89 -16.74
N GLY A 97 19.77 -40.37 -16.13
CA GLY A 97 20.42 -39.68 -15.02
C GLY A 97 20.99 -38.31 -15.41
N ILE A 98 21.58 -38.16 -16.60
CA ILE A 98 22.08 -36.88 -17.09
C ILE A 98 20.92 -35.89 -17.29
N ILE A 99 19.84 -36.31 -17.95
CA ILE A 99 18.65 -35.47 -18.17
C ILE A 99 18.07 -35.00 -16.83
N GLY A 100 17.87 -35.92 -15.88
CA GLY A 100 17.37 -35.60 -14.54
C GLY A 100 18.31 -34.66 -13.77
N THR A 101 19.63 -34.87 -13.88
CA THR A 101 20.63 -33.99 -13.24
C THR A 101 20.62 -32.58 -13.82
N ILE A 102 20.51 -32.45 -15.14
CA ILE A 102 20.40 -31.14 -15.83
C ILE A 102 19.12 -30.42 -15.40
N GLN A 103 17.98 -31.13 -15.35
CA GLN A 103 16.71 -30.56 -14.88
C GLN A 103 16.84 -29.99 -13.45
N GLN A 104 17.46 -30.76 -12.55
CA GLN A 104 17.66 -30.35 -11.16
C GLN A 104 18.64 -29.17 -11.04
N PHE A 105 19.72 -29.18 -11.82
CA PHE A 105 20.70 -28.10 -11.87
C PHE A 105 20.09 -26.79 -12.37
N LEU A 106 19.27 -26.85 -13.43
CA LEU A 106 18.54 -25.70 -13.97
C LEU A 106 17.35 -25.28 -13.10
N LYS A 107 17.04 -26.01 -12.04
CA LYS A 107 15.95 -25.71 -11.08
C LYS A 107 14.59 -25.48 -11.73
N ILE A 108 14.30 -26.19 -12.83
CA ILE A 108 13.12 -25.94 -13.68
C ILE A 108 11.82 -26.01 -12.87
N THR A 109 11.65 -27.04 -12.03
CA THR A 109 10.46 -27.22 -11.18
C THR A 109 10.33 -26.11 -10.14
N GLN A 110 11.44 -25.69 -9.53
CA GLN A 110 11.47 -24.64 -8.50
C GLN A 110 11.14 -23.28 -9.10
N LEU A 111 11.73 -22.95 -10.25
CA LEU A 111 11.46 -21.72 -10.98
C LEU A 111 10.01 -21.67 -11.46
N ASN A 112 9.47 -22.78 -11.97
CA ASN A 112 8.06 -22.87 -12.36
C ASN A 112 7.13 -22.47 -11.21
N GLU A 113 7.32 -23.09 -10.04
CA GLU A 113 6.51 -22.79 -8.87
C GLU A 113 6.73 -21.36 -8.35
N ALA A 114 7.98 -20.88 -8.33
CA ALA A 114 8.29 -19.52 -7.94
C ALA A 114 7.58 -18.48 -8.83
N HIS A 115 7.61 -18.65 -10.16
CA HIS A 115 6.87 -17.75 -11.07
C HIS A 115 5.35 -17.86 -10.88
N ARG A 116 4.81 -19.06 -10.59
CA ARG A 116 3.39 -19.25 -10.28
C ARG A 116 2.98 -18.46 -9.03
N VAL A 117 3.73 -18.61 -7.94
CA VAL A 117 3.47 -17.92 -6.67
C VAL A 117 3.61 -16.41 -6.82
N SER A 118 4.69 -15.93 -7.44
CA SER A 118 4.86 -14.49 -7.71
C SER A 118 3.72 -13.92 -8.55
N SER A 119 3.27 -14.64 -9.59
CA SER A 119 2.14 -14.17 -10.41
C SER A 119 0.87 -13.97 -9.59
N ILE A 120 0.58 -14.86 -8.64
CA ILE A 120 -0.61 -14.77 -7.78
C ILE A 120 -0.45 -13.61 -6.79
N ALA A 121 0.74 -13.45 -6.24
CA ALA A 121 1.03 -12.42 -5.26
C ALA A 121 0.95 -11.01 -5.89
N TRP A 122 1.54 -10.81 -7.07
CA TRP A 122 1.41 -9.58 -7.86
C TRP A 122 -0.04 -9.28 -8.25
N ASP A 123 -0.83 -10.31 -8.60
CA ASP A 123 -2.26 -10.13 -8.88
C ASP A 123 -3.07 -9.71 -7.65
N LYS A 124 -2.76 -10.27 -6.47
CA LYS A 124 -3.39 -9.87 -5.21
C LYS A 124 -3.08 -8.41 -4.89
N PHE A 125 -1.81 -8.01 -5.00
CA PHE A 125 -1.38 -6.64 -4.78
C PHE A 125 -2.08 -5.65 -5.72
N TYR A 126 -2.09 -5.93 -7.03
CA TYR A 126 -2.80 -5.12 -8.03
C TYR A 126 -4.30 -4.97 -7.69
N ARG A 127 -4.99 -6.06 -7.38
CA ARG A 127 -6.42 -6.02 -7.04
C ARG A 127 -6.70 -5.23 -5.78
N ASN A 128 -5.86 -5.37 -4.75
CA ASN A 128 -6.01 -4.62 -3.50
C ASN A 128 -5.94 -3.11 -3.75
N ILE A 129 -4.93 -2.64 -4.50
CA ILE A 129 -4.82 -1.22 -4.84
C ILE A 129 -6.00 -0.77 -5.70
N LYS A 130 -6.35 -1.54 -6.72
CA LYS A 130 -7.47 -1.20 -7.62
C LYS A 130 -8.79 -1.05 -6.87
N ILE A 131 -9.09 -1.96 -5.94
CA ILE A 131 -10.31 -1.88 -5.13
C ILE A 131 -10.29 -0.63 -4.26
N GLU A 132 -9.14 -0.33 -3.64
CA GLU A 132 -9.04 0.83 -2.75
C GLU A 132 -9.18 2.15 -3.52
N LEU A 133 -8.56 2.28 -4.68
CA LEU A 133 -8.72 3.44 -5.56
C LEU A 133 -10.13 3.57 -6.15
N ALA A 134 -10.87 2.47 -6.28
CA ALA A 134 -12.25 2.50 -6.78
C ALA A 134 -13.28 2.97 -5.74
N LYS A 135 -12.96 2.92 -4.44
CA LYS A 135 -13.84 3.42 -3.36
C LYS A 135 -13.86 4.94 -3.31
N HIS A 136 -14.91 5.51 -2.72
CA HIS A 136 -14.95 6.93 -2.39
C HIS A 136 -13.89 7.27 -1.33
N PRO A 137 -13.17 8.43 -1.42
CA PRO A 137 -12.10 8.77 -0.48
C PRO A 137 -12.44 8.65 1.01
N ASN A 138 -13.70 8.94 1.39
CA ASN A 138 -14.18 8.87 2.78
C ASN A 138 -14.36 7.43 3.31
N GLU A 139 -14.45 6.43 2.44
CA GLU A 139 -14.66 5.03 2.79
C GLU A 139 -13.35 4.21 2.76
N ARG A 140 -12.25 4.88 2.39
CA ARG A 140 -10.93 4.28 2.27
C ARG A 140 -10.23 4.18 3.63
N ILE A 141 -9.26 3.28 3.70
CA ILE A 141 -8.32 3.28 4.83
C ILE A 141 -7.47 4.56 4.82
N ALA A 142 -6.88 4.90 5.96
CA ALA A 142 -5.98 6.04 6.09
C ALA A 142 -4.85 5.96 5.05
N VAL A 143 -4.60 7.07 4.33
CA VAL A 143 -3.66 7.13 3.21
C VAL A 143 -2.24 6.72 3.62
N THR A 144 -1.81 7.14 4.81
CA THR A 144 -0.51 6.79 5.40
C THR A 144 -0.37 5.28 5.59
N HIS A 145 -1.41 4.64 6.09
CA HIS A 145 -1.45 3.19 6.27
C HIS A 145 -1.44 2.46 4.93
N MET A 146 -2.24 2.91 3.95
CA MET A 146 -2.29 2.31 2.62
C MET A 146 -0.93 2.38 1.90
N LEU A 147 -0.29 3.55 1.92
CA LEU A 147 1.01 3.75 1.27
C LEU A 147 2.10 2.92 1.94
N LYS A 148 2.14 2.88 3.28
CA LYS A 148 3.12 2.08 4.02
C LYS A 148 2.96 0.59 3.71
N MET A 149 1.74 0.06 3.84
CA MET A 149 1.45 -1.35 3.57
C MET A 149 1.75 -1.71 2.11
N SER A 150 1.39 -0.84 1.16
CA SER A 150 1.63 -1.08 -0.26
C SER A 150 3.11 -1.02 -0.60
N LYS A 151 3.87 -0.11 0.01
CA LYS A 151 5.33 -0.03 -0.15
C LYS A 151 6.00 -1.30 0.35
N GLU A 152 5.72 -1.70 1.59
CA GLU A 152 6.31 -2.89 2.22
C GLU A 152 6.00 -4.16 1.41
N GLU A 153 4.77 -4.31 0.92
CA GLU A 153 4.39 -5.44 0.08
C GLU A 153 5.06 -5.39 -1.29
N PHE A 154 5.19 -4.21 -1.91
CA PHE A 154 5.90 -4.06 -3.17
C PHE A 154 7.38 -4.46 -3.05
N ASP A 155 8.07 -3.95 -2.02
CA ASP A 155 9.47 -4.27 -1.74
C ASP A 155 9.64 -5.79 -1.51
N ARG A 156 8.76 -6.38 -0.70
CA ARG A 156 8.73 -7.83 -0.45
C ARG A 156 8.52 -8.63 -1.75
N LEU A 157 7.62 -8.19 -2.62
CA LEU A 157 7.36 -8.85 -3.90
C LEU A 157 8.56 -8.73 -4.84
N MET A 158 9.27 -7.61 -4.84
CA MET A 158 10.50 -7.43 -5.60
C MET A 158 11.63 -8.34 -5.12
N GLU A 159 11.80 -8.50 -3.80
CA GLU A 159 12.84 -9.35 -3.21
C GLU A 159 12.58 -10.85 -3.42
N THR A 160 11.31 -11.26 -3.31
CA THR A 160 10.93 -12.68 -3.37
C THR A 160 10.68 -13.20 -4.79
N SER A 161 10.52 -12.30 -5.77
CA SER A 161 10.20 -12.70 -7.14
C SER A 161 11.43 -13.24 -7.89
N PRO A 162 11.29 -14.36 -8.62
CA PRO A 162 12.38 -14.88 -9.45
C PRO A 162 12.63 -13.96 -10.65
N VAL A 163 13.86 -14.03 -11.18
CA VAL A 163 14.28 -13.27 -12.36
C VAL A 163 13.45 -13.67 -13.58
N ILE A 164 12.91 -12.66 -14.28
CA ILE A 164 12.15 -12.86 -15.52
C ILE A 164 13.12 -13.14 -16.69
N PRO A 165 12.90 -14.18 -17.51
CA PRO A 165 13.73 -14.42 -18.69
C PRO A 165 13.58 -13.34 -19.77
N ASP A 166 14.68 -12.94 -20.41
CA ASP A 166 14.70 -11.90 -21.46
C ASP A 166 13.76 -12.21 -22.63
N LYS A 167 13.60 -13.49 -22.97
CA LYS A 167 12.66 -13.95 -24.01
C LYS A 167 11.22 -13.51 -23.71
N ILE A 168 10.82 -13.54 -22.44
CA ILE A 168 9.48 -13.14 -21.99
C ILE A 168 9.34 -11.62 -22.01
N ILE A 169 10.39 -10.88 -21.64
CA ILE A 169 10.43 -9.41 -21.74
C ILE A 169 10.29 -8.98 -23.20
N GLY A 170 10.99 -9.65 -24.13
CA GLY A 170 10.84 -9.42 -25.56
C GLY A 170 9.42 -9.74 -26.07
N GLU A 171 8.81 -10.82 -25.57
CA GLU A 171 7.42 -11.17 -25.90
C GLU A 171 6.42 -10.13 -25.37
N PHE A 172 6.63 -9.60 -24.17
CA PHE A 172 5.82 -8.52 -23.61
C PHE A 172 5.88 -7.29 -24.50
N LYS A 173 7.09 -6.80 -24.81
CA LYS A 173 7.30 -5.64 -25.69
C LYS A 173 6.60 -5.83 -27.04
N ARG A 174 6.77 -6.99 -27.67
CA ARG A 174 6.11 -7.28 -28.95
C ARG A 174 4.59 -7.32 -28.84
N SER A 175 4.05 -7.90 -27.77
CA SER A 175 2.60 -8.08 -27.60
C SER A 175 1.86 -6.76 -27.37
N PHE A 176 2.50 -5.79 -26.71
CA PHE A 176 1.83 -4.55 -26.31
C PHE A 176 2.36 -3.29 -27.04
N SER A 177 3.48 -3.36 -27.78
CA SER A 177 4.02 -2.20 -28.52
C SER A 177 3.06 -1.48 -29.46
N GLY A 178 1.98 -2.14 -29.90
CA GLY A 178 0.98 -1.57 -30.82
C GLY A 178 -0.31 -1.06 -30.16
N THR A 179 -0.48 -1.16 -28.83
CA THR A 179 -1.71 -0.72 -28.16
C THR A 179 -1.56 0.69 -27.59
N GLU A 180 -2.59 1.52 -27.69
CA GLU A 180 -2.54 2.90 -27.16
C GLU A 180 -2.40 2.91 -25.63
N GLU A 181 -2.99 1.92 -24.97
CA GLU A 181 -2.87 1.70 -23.53
C GLU A 181 -1.44 1.41 -23.09
N TYR A 182 -0.59 0.86 -23.98
CA TYR A 182 0.82 0.60 -23.66
C TYR A 182 1.64 1.88 -23.47
N LYS A 183 1.19 2.99 -24.07
CA LYS A 183 1.82 4.30 -23.91
C LYS A 183 1.41 4.96 -22.59
N THR A 184 0.22 4.65 -22.07
CA THR A 184 -0.34 5.29 -20.88
C THR A 184 0.00 4.55 -19.59
N ILE A 185 0.18 3.23 -19.64
CA ILE A 185 0.50 2.44 -18.44
C ILE A 185 1.92 2.68 -17.95
N SER A 186 2.08 2.72 -16.62
CA SER A 186 3.41 2.78 -16.01
C SER A 186 4.07 1.40 -16.01
N LYS A 187 5.18 1.29 -16.73
CA LYS A 187 5.89 0.02 -16.93
C LYS A 187 6.99 -0.17 -15.88
N PRO A 188 7.30 -1.44 -15.51
CA PRO A 188 8.48 -1.74 -14.72
C PRO A 188 9.79 -1.35 -15.43
N GLU A 189 10.81 -1.04 -14.66
CA GLU A 189 12.13 -0.60 -15.12
C GLU A 189 12.83 -1.68 -15.96
N ILE A 190 12.49 -2.96 -15.75
CA ILE A 190 12.99 -4.08 -16.57
C ILE A 190 12.42 -4.08 -18.00
N CYS A 191 11.32 -3.36 -18.23
CA CYS A 191 10.61 -3.30 -19.51
C CYS A 191 10.76 -1.96 -20.23
N ASP A 192 11.06 -0.87 -19.52
CA ASP A 192 11.11 0.49 -20.07
C ASP A 192 12.47 1.19 -19.86
N VAL A 193 12.59 2.43 -20.35
CA VAL A 193 13.79 3.28 -20.21
C VAL A 193 13.84 3.90 -18.82
N LEU A 194 15.04 4.06 -18.28
CA LEU A 194 15.27 4.75 -17.00
C LEU A 194 14.82 6.22 -17.09
N ILE A 195 13.85 6.59 -16.28
CA ILE A 195 13.35 7.96 -16.16
C ILE A 195 14.03 8.61 -14.95
N SER A 196 14.50 9.85 -15.10
CA SER A 196 15.09 10.59 -13.98
C SER A 196 14.06 10.84 -12.87
N THR A 197 14.43 10.52 -11.62
CA THR A 197 13.63 10.76 -10.42
C THR A 197 13.22 12.23 -10.24
N GLU A 198 13.99 13.17 -10.81
CA GLU A 198 13.67 14.60 -10.72
C GLU A 198 12.32 14.93 -11.36
N LYS A 199 11.88 14.15 -12.36
CA LYS A 199 10.56 14.31 -12.98
C LYS A 199 9.40 13.95 -12.06
N PHE A 200 9.65 13.17 -11.02
CA PHE A 200 8.65 12.74 -10.03
C PHE A 200 8.70 13.58 -8.75
N ARG A 201 9.66 14.52 -8.66
CA ARG A 201 9.79 15.39 -7.50
C ARG A 201 8.59 16.34 -7.45
N ASN A 202 7.89 16.35 -6.33
CA ASN A 202 6.80 17.29 -6.11
C ASN A 202 7.34 18.73 -6.24
N PRO A 203 6.75 19.59 -7.10
CA PRO A 203 7.19 20.96 -7.34
C PRO A 203 6.80 21.92 -6.20
N TRP A 204 6.61 21.44 -4.97
CA TRP A 204 6.24 22.22 -3.79
C TRP A 204 7.20 23.40 -3.53
N TYR A 205 8.45 23.29 -3.97
CA TYR A 205 9.47 24.31 -3.84
C TYR A 205 9.31 25.48 -4.81
N THR A 206 8.40 25.40 -5.78
CA THR A 206 8.16 26.48 -6.75
C THR A 206 7.46 27.64 -6.05
N ASP A 207 7.91 28.87 -6.28
CA ASP A 207 7.37 30.09 -5.67
C ASP A 207 5.84 30.19 -5.81
N ALA A 208 5.30 29.77 -6.96
CA ALA A 208 3.86 29.74 -7.22
C ALA A 208 3.09 28.78 -6.28
N ASN A 209 3.64 27.60 -5.98
CA ASN A 209 3.02 26.62 -5.09
C ASN A 209 3.17 27.02 -3.62
N GLN A 210 4.30 27.64 -3.25
CA GLN A 210 4.49 28.20 -1.91
C GLN A 210 3.50 29.35 -1.65
N ALA A 211 3.32 30.25 -2.61
CA ALA A 211 2.35 31.35 -2.53
C ALA A 211 0.90 30.82 -2.42
N LYS A 212 0.54 29.80 -3.20
CA LYS A 212 -0.77 29.15 -3.13
C LYS A 212 -1.04 28.54 -1.76
N ARG A 213 -0.07 27.79 -1.20
CA ARG A 213 -0.17 27.20 0.13
C ARG A 213 -0.29 28.26 1.23
N TYR A 214 0.47 29.34 1.13
CA TYR A 214 0.36 30.47 2.06
C TYR A 214 -1.05 31.10 2.02
N LEU A 215 -1.61 31.26 0.82
CA LEU A 215 -2.96 31.79 0.63
C LEU A 215 -4.03 30.86 1.24
N GLU A 216 -3.92 29.55 1.00
CA GLU A 216 -4.84 28.53 1.56
C GLU A 216 -4.78 28.48 3.08
N LEU A 217 -3.58 28.49 3.68
CA LEU A 217 -3.38 28.58 5.13
C LEU A 217 -3.99 29.86 5.70
N THR A 218 -3.76 31.00 5.03
CA THR A 218 -4.34 32.28 5.45
C THR A 218 -5.86 32.25 5.41
N GLN A 219 -6.46 31.68 4.36
CA GLN A 219 -7.92 31.51 4.24
C GLN A 219 -8.48 30.58 5.31
N GLN A 220 -7.84 29.43 5.58
CA GLN A 220 -8.26 28.52 6.65
C GLN A 220 -8.19 29.19 8.03
N THR A 221 -7.11 29.92 8.31
CA THR A 221 -6.95 30.65 9.57
C THR A 221 -8.03 31.72 9.72
N THR A 222 -8.28 32.50 8.67
CA THR A 222 -9.31 33.54 8.64
C THR A 222 -10.70 32.95 8.84
N ASN A 223 -11.03 31.85 8.14
CA ASN A 223 -12.32 31.17 8.27
C ASN A 223 -12.54 30.59 9.67
N THR A 224 -11.48 30.05 10.28
CA THR A 224 -11.52 29.55 11.66
C THR A 224 -11.73 30.68 12.66
N GLU A 225 -11.05 31.81 12.46
CA GLU A 225 -11.20 33.00 13.30
C GLU A 225 -12.60 33.63 13.16
N LEU A 226 -13.17 33.68 11.95
CA LEU A 226 -14.54 34.13 11.70
C LEU A 226 -15.56 33.23 12.39
N LYS A 227 -15.39 31.90 12.31
CA LYS A 227 -16.24 30.93 13.03
C LYS A 227 -16.14 31.13 14.55
N LYS A 228 -14.94 31.32 15.07
CA LYS A 228 -14.71 31.60 16.50
C LYS A 228 -15.40 32.90 16.95
N LYS A 229 -15.24 33.98 16.19
CA LYS A 229 -15.91 35.27 16.47
C LYS A 229 -17.43 35.18 16.38
N ALA A 230 -17.98 34.42 15.44
CA ALA A 230 -19.42 34.19 15.34
C ALA A 230 -19.96 33.38 16.53
N LEU A 231 -19.24 32.33 16.95
CA LEU A 231 -19.57 31.53 18.12
C LEU A 231 -19.53 32.37 19.40
N GLU A 232 -18.52 33.22 19.56
CA GLU A 232 -18.39 34.11 20.71
C GLU A 232 -19.53 35.13 20.79
N LYS A 233 -19.94 35.71 19.65
CA LYS A 233 -21.13 36.58 19.59
C LYS A 233 -22.41 35.84 19.99
N LEU A 234 -22.57 34.59 19.55
CA LEU A 234 -23.71 33.76 19.91
C LEU A 234 -23.73 33.46 21.41
N ASN A 235 -22.57 33.10 21.99
CA ASN A 235 -22.43 32.84 23.42
C ASN A 235 -22.78 34.09 24.25
N VAL A 236 -22.30 35.27 23.86
CA VAL A 236 -22.66 36.54 24.51
C VAL A 236 -24.16 36.82 24.41
N TYR A 237 -24.79 36.56 23.26
CA TYR A 237 -26.24 36.72 23.11
C TYR A 237 -27.02 35.77 24.04
N THR A 238 -26.63 34.50 24.11
CA THR A 238 -27.25 33.51 25.00
C THR A 238 -27.11 33.92 26.46
N ILE A 239 -25.94 34.37 26.88
CA ILE A 239 -25.70 34.89 28.23
C ILE A 239 -26.60 36.10 28.49
N LYS A 240 -26.61 37.11 27.61
CA LYS A 240 -27.47 38.30 27.78
C LYS A 240 -28.96 37.96 27.84
N ASN A 241 -29.42 37.02 27.01
CA ASN A 241 -30.81 36.58 27.03
C ASN A 241 -31.14 35.86 28.34
N PHE A 242 -30.23 35.02 28.85
CA PHE A 242 -30.38 34.39 30.17
C PHE A 242 -30.46 35.44 31.28
N TYR A 243 -29.58 36.44 31.29
CA TYR A 243 -29.62 37.56 32.25
C TYR A 243 -30.99 38.27 32.21
N LYS A 244 -31.50 38.58 31.01
CA LYS A 244 -32.80 39.23 30.84
C LYS A 244 -33.96 38.36 31.34
N THR A 245 -34.04 37.11 30.90
CA THR A 245 -35.10 36.18 31.32
C THR A 245 -35.04 35.91 32.82
N PHE A 246 -33.85 35.82 33.41
CA PHE A 246 -33.69 35.63 34.84
C PHE A 246 -34.13 36.85 35.65
N HIS A 247 -33.78 38.06 35.21
CA HIS A 247 -34.21 39.31 35.83
C HIS A 247 -35.74 39.45 35.76
N ASP A 248 -36.34 39.18 34.60
CA ASP A 248 -37.80 39.28 34.41
C ASP A 248 -38.58 38.29 35.29
N LEU A 249 -38.01 37.12 35.61
CA LEU A 249 -38.64 36.08 36.43
C LEU A 249 -38.37 36.25 37.94
N ASN A 250 -37.17 36.66 38.33
CA ASN A 250 -36.71 36.66 39.72
C ASN A 250 -36.52 38.06 40.32
N ASN A 251 -36.72 39.12 39.53
CA ASN A 251 -36.57 40.53 39.91
C ASN A 251 -35.22 40.86 40.59
N ARG A 252 -34.19 40.11 40.21
CA ARG A 252 -32.79 40.25 40.64
C ARG A 252 -31.84 39.77 39.55
N GLU A 253 -30.59 40.22 39.62
CA GLU A 253 -29.52 39.71 38.75
C GLU A 253 -29.11 38.27 39.15
N PRO A 254 -28.78 37.40 38.17
CA PRO A 254 -28.27 36.06 38.45
C PRO A 254 -26.84 36.11 38.98
N MET A 255 -26.51 35.23 39.93
CA MET A 255 -25.13 35.06 40.40
C MET A 255 -24.30 34.24 39.41
N GLU A 256 -22.98 34.44 39.41
CA GLU A 256 -22.05 33.74 38.51
C GLU A 256 -22.21 32.21 38.54
N GLN A 257 -22.46 31.64 39.73
CA GLN A 257 -22.72 30.20 39.89
C GLN A 257 -24.04 29.73 39.26
N GLU A 258 -25.06 30.59 39.23
CA GLU A 258 -26.37 30.29 38.63
C GLU A 258 -26.30 30.35 37.10
N VAL A 259 -25.51 31.29 36.56
CA VAL A 259 -25.23 31.38 35.12
C VAL A 259 -24.41 30.18 34.66
N ILE A 260 -23.37 29.80 35.41
CA ILE A 260 -22.54 28.64 35.09
C ILE A 260 -23.35 27.35 35.17
N SER A 261 -24.14 27.14 36.23
CA SER A 261 -24.94 25.91 36.40
C SER A 261 -25.99 25.70 35.32
N ASN A 262 -26.64 26.79 34.85
CA ASN A 262 -27.68 26.67 33.82
C ASN A 262 -27.12 26.64 32.39
N LEU A 263 -25.96 27.26 32.13
CA LEU A 263 -25.38 27.34 30.79
C LEU A 263 -24.23 26.36 30.56
N SER A 264 -23.75 25.64 31.58
CA SER A 264 -22.63 24.68 31.47
C SER A 264 -22.89 23.51 30.52
N GLU A 265 -24.15 23.19 30.24
CA GLU A 265 -24.49 22.17 29.23
C GLU A 265 -24.24 22.66 27.80
N SER A 266 -24.21 23.98 27.59
CA SER A 266 -24.16 24.61 26.26
C SER A 266 -22.87 25.39 26.00
N ILE A 267 -22.21 25.91 27.05
CA ILE A 267 -21.00 26.72 26.96
C ILE A 267 -20.04 26.25 28.05
N ASP A 268 -18.77 26.10 27.69
CA ASP A 268 -17.70 25.77 28.63
C ASP A 268 -17.61 26.78 29.79
N ALA A 269 -17.46 26.27 31.02
CA ALA A 269 -17.56 27.07 32.25
C ALA A 269 -16.48 28.17 32.34
N ASP A 270 -15.29 27.94 31.78
CA ASP A 270 -14.22 28.94 31.77
C ASP A 270 -14.44 30.00 30.68
N THR A 271 -15.08 29.63 29.58
CA THR A 271 -15.54 30.58 28.56
C THR A 271 -16.66 31.48 29.11
N ILE A 272 -17.59 30.95 29.90
CA ILE A 272 -18.64 31.74 30.56
C ILE A 272 -18.02 32.78 31.52
N LYS A 273 -17.09 32.37 32.39
CA LYS A 273 -16.42 33.28 33.34
C LYS A 273 -15.67 34.39 32.62
N ARG A 274 -14.94 34.08 31.55
CA ARG A 274 -14.22 35.07 30.75
C ARG A 274 -15.18 36.11 30.16
N LEU A 275 -16.28 35.66 29.54
CA LEU A 275 -17.26 36.55 28.90
C LEU A 275 -18.02 37.41 29.93
N ILE A 276 -18.36 36.88 31.10
CA ILE A 276 -18.98 37.66 32.18
C ILE A 276 -18.01 38.74 32.70
N SER A 277 -16.74 38.41 32.88
CA SER A 277 -15.71 39.37 33.28
C SER A 277 -15.55 40.51 32.27
N GLU A 278 -15.48 40.19 30.97
CA GLU A 278 -15.39 41.18 29.89
C GLU A 278 -16.64 42.06 29.77
N MET A 279 -17.84 41.48 29.98
CA MET A 279 -19.10 42.24 30.01
C MET A 279 -19.17 43.21 31.20
N LYS A 280 -18.54 42.87 32.32
CA LYS A 280 -18.48 43.70 33.53
C LYS A 280 -17.46 44.84 33.40
N ASP A 281 -16.35 44.61 32.70
CA ASP A 281 -15.30 45.61 32.42
C ASP A 281 -15.74 46.66 31.38
N GLY A 282 -16.61 46.29 30.43
CA GLY A 282 -17.20 47.23 29.46
C GLY A 282 -18.19 48.26 30.04
N MET A 283 -18.45 48.23 31.35
CA MET A 283 -19.36 49.15 32.06
C MET A 283 -18.66 50.20 32.95
N LEU A 284 -17.34 50.39 32.86
CA LEU A 284 -16.65 51.49 33.56
C LEU A 284 -16.68 52.79 32.73
N PRO A 285 -17.16 53.93 33.27
CA PRO A 285 -17.28 55.19 32.54
C PRO A 285 -15.91 55.86 32.27
N PRO A 286 -15.81 56.75 31.27
CA PRO A 286 -14.59 57.52 31.02
C PRO A 286 -14.31 58.44 32.21
N THR A 287 -13.09 58.36 32.73
CA THR A 287 -12.54 59.30 33.69
C THR A 287 -12.52 60.70 33.10
N GLN A 288 -13.21 61.67 33.72
CA GLN A 288 -12.91 63.09 33.54
C GLN A 288 -13.10 63.87 34.85
N VAL A 289 -11.97 64.46 35.25
CA VAL A 289 -11.69 65.59 36.17
C VAL A 289 -12.01 65.42 37.65
#